data_AF-A0A2P5HI62-F1
#
_entry.id   AF-A0A2P5HI62-F1
#
_cell.length_a   1.000
_cell.length_b   1.000
_cell.length_c   1.000
_cell.angle_alpha   90.00
_cell.angle_beta   90.00
_cell.angle_gamma   90.00
#
_symmetry.space_group_name_H-M   'P 1'
#
loop_
_entity.id
_entity.type
_entity.pdbx_description
1 polymer ?
#
loop_
_entity_poly.entity_id
_entity_poly.type
_entity_poly.pdbx_seq_one_letter_code
_entity_poly.pdbx_strand_id
1 'polypeptide(L)'
;MSAKSRFTRLDAFTKTVEDARIRTTSGGIVTIVSLLVVLYLAFGEWADYRRTVIHPELIVDKGRGERMEIHLNITFQRIPCELLTLDVMDVSGEQQHGVQHGVSKVRLRPESDGGGVIDTKALALHDDDEAAKHLDPAYCGGCYGAAAPPNAMKPGCCQTCDEVREAYAQASWAFGRGENVEQCMREHYAERLDEQRHEGCRIEGSLRVNKVVGNFHIAPGRSFSNGNMHVHDLKNYWDTPVQGGHRFSHTIHQLRFGPQLPEQITEKLGTKSQAWTNHHMNPLDGLEQVTEDPNFNYMYFVKIVPTSYIPLSLSKKYRDMMTDANAALGQFGQNDDGSIETHQYSVTSHKRSLSGGDDSAEGHAERLHSKGGIPGVFFSYDISPMKVINREEPAKSFAGFLTGLCAVLGGTLTVAAAVDRFVFEGATRLKKLRSKDQ
;
A
#
# COMPACT_ATOMS: atom_id res chain seq x y z
N MET A 1 53.80 -42.25 -17.39
CA MET A 1 54.48 -41.04 -16.87
C MET A 1 53.43 -40.15 -16.22
N SER A 2 53.37 -40.17 -14.89
CA SER A 2 52.39 -39.42 -14.11
C SER A 2 52.72 -37.92 -14.14
N ALA A 3 51.77 -37.09 -14.52
CA ALA A 3 51.85 -35.64 -14.38
C ALA A 3 52.03 -35.30 -12.89
N LYS A 4 53.28 -35.09 -12.44
CA LYS A 4 53.58 -34.54 -11.11
C LYS A 4 53.13 -33.07 -11.13
N SER A 5 51.91 -32.90 -10.65
CA SER A 5 51.20 -31.64 -10.47
C SER A 5 52.05 -30.62 -9.69
N ARG A 6 52.16 -29.39 -10.22
CA ARG A 6 52.95 -28.27 -9.67
C ARG A 6 52.53 -27.81 -8.26
N PHE A 7 51.50 -28.44 -7.68
CA PHE A 7 51.02 -28.19 -6.32
C PHE A 7 51.89 -28.80 -5.22
N THR A 8 52.81 -29.73 -5.51
CA THR A 8 53.73 -30.28 -4.49
C THR A 8 54.80 -29.30 -4.00
N ARG A 9 54.85 -28.07 -4.53
CA ARG A 9 55.74 -27.00 -4.04
C ARG A 9 55.07 -26.03 -3.05
N LEU A 10 53.77 -26.19 -2.79
CA LEU A 10 53.01 -25.40 -1.81
C LEU A 10 52.67 -26.25 -0.56
N ASP A 11 53.59 -27.12 -0.17
CA ASP A 11 53.46 -27.92 1.06
C ASP A 11 54.39 -27.28 2.12
N ALA A 12 53.82 -26.43 2.98
CA ALA A 12 54.56 -25.66 3.99
C ALA A 12 54.99 -26.48 5.22
N PHE A 13 54.66 -27.78 5.25
CA PHE A 13 54.99 -28.67 6.37
C PHE A 13 56.05 -29.68 5.96
N THR A 14 57.06 -29.87 6.82
CA THR A 14 58.09 -30.89 6.64
C THR A 14 57.43 -32.27 6.73
N LYS A 15 57.47 -33.05 5.65
CA LYS A 15 56.94 -34.42 5.67
C LYS A 15 57.78 -35.26 6.61
N THR A 16 57.16 -35.78 7.66
CA THR A 16 57.79 -36.76 8.56
C THR A 16 58.10 -38.04 7.78
N VAL A 17 59.25 -38.65 8.05
CA VAL A 17 59.69 -39.92 7.46
C VAL A 17 58.58 -40.98 7.52
N GLU A 18 58.28 -41.64 6.39
CA GLU A 18 57.17 -42.61 6.27
C GLU A 18 57.27 -43.75 7.30
N ASP A 19 58.48 -44.11 7.74
CA ASP A 19 58.75 -45.17 8.73
C ASP A 19 58.36 -44.82 10.17
N ALA A 20 58.17 -43.53 10.49
CA ALA A 20 57.68 -43.09 11.80
C ALA A 20 56.14 -42.98 11.85
N ARG A 21 55.44 -43.27 10.74
CA ARG A 21 54.00 -43.08 10.61
C ARG A 21 53.24 -44.38 10.88
N ILE A 22 52.79 -44.55 12.12
CA ILE A 22 51.89 -45.66 12.48
C ILE A 22 50.51 -45.39 11.88
N ARG A 23 50.15 -46.12 10.82
CA ARG A 23 48.83 -46.02 10.18
C ARG A 23 47.82 -46.85 10.99
N THR A 24 46.87 -46.20 11.65
CA THR A 24 45.78 -46.87 12.39
C THR A 24 44.49 -46.84 11.58
N THR A 25 43.70 -47.93 11.62
CA THR A 25 42.38 -47.98 10.97
C THR A 25 41.40 -47.01 11.60
N SER A 26 41.51 -46.78 12.92
CA SER A 26 40.74 -45.78 13.66
C SER A 26 41.03 -44.35 13.17
N GLY A 27 42.30 -44.01 12.95
CA GLY A 27 42.69 -42.69 12.44
C GLY A 27 42.13 -42.42 11.04
N GLY A 28 42.07 -43.45 10.19
CA GLY A 28 41.43 -43.37 8.86
C GLY A 28 39.92 -43.11 8.92
N ILE A 29 39.21 -43.67 9.90
CA ILE A 29 37.77 -43.40 10.10
C ILE A 29 37.57 -41.97 10.60
N VAL A 30 38.38 -41.52 11.57
CA VAL A 30 38.32 -40.14 12.12
C VAL A 30 38.57 -39.09 11.04
N THR A 31 39.51 -39.32 10.11
CA THR A 31 39.76 -38.38 9.01
C THR A 31 38.60 -38.31 8.02
N ILE A 32 37.97 -39.44 7.67
CA ILE A 32 36.80 -39.46 6.78
C ILE A 32 35.62 -38.73 7.42
N VAL A 33 35.32 -39.00 8.69
CA VAL A 33 34.23 -38.33 9.43
C VAL A 33 34.51 -36.83 9.54
N SER A 34 35.74 -36.44 9.88
CA SER A 34 36.14 -35.03 9.96
C SER A 34 35.98 -34.32 8.63
N LEU A 35 36.34 -34.97 7.51
CA LEU A 35 36.18 -34.39 6.17
C LEU A 35 34.70 -34.18 5.80
N LEU A 36 33.81 -35.12 6.15
CA LEU A 36 32.37 -34.96 5.95
C LEU A 36 31.80 -33.81 6.79
N VAL A 37 32.23 -33.68 8.05
CA VAL A 37 31.81 -32.58 8.93
C VAL A 37 32.31 -31.23 8.39
N VAL A 38 33.56 -31.15 7.94
CA VAL A 38 34.11 -29.94 7.29
C VAL A 38 33.27 -29.56 6.08
N LEU A 39 32.95 -30.49 5.19
CA LEU A 39 32.14 -30.21 4.00
C LEU A 39 30.74 -29.73 4.37
N TYR A 40 30.10 -30.35 5.37
CA TYR A 40 28.79 -29.94 5.85
C TYR A 40 28.80 -28.52 6.43
N LEU A 41 29.74 -28.22 7.32
CA LEU A 41 29.86 -26.90 7.94
C LEU A 41 30.29 -25.83 6.95
N ALA A 42 31.19 -26.15 6.01
CA ALA A 42 31.59 -25.23 4.94
C ALA A 42 30.41 -24.93 3.99
N PHE A 43 29.56 -25.92 3.71
CA PHE A 43 28.32 -25.69 2.97
C PHE A 43 27.35 -24.80 3.77
N GLY A 44 27.27 -24.99 5.09
CA GLY A 44 26.52 -24.11 5.98
C GLY A 44 27.02 -22.65 5.95
N GLU A 45 28.33 -22.44 6.07
CA GLU A 45 28.96 -21.11 5.95
C GLU A 45 28.75 -20.49 4.57
N TRP A 46 28.80 -21.30 3.50
CA TRP A 46 28.49 -20.84 2.14
C TRP A 46 27.01 -20.47 1.95
N ALA A 47 26.10 -21.23 2.54
CA ALA A 47 24.68 -20.94 2.52
C ALA A 47 24.37 -19.64 3.28
N ASP A 48 24.99 -19.45 4.45
CA ASP A 48 24.83 -18.24 5.27
C ASP A 48 25.48 -17.01 4.63
N TYR A 49 26.66 -17.16 4.00
CA TYR A 49 27.28 -16.09 3.21
C TYR A 49 26.41 -15.63 2.03
N ARG A 50 25.69 -16.56 1.39
CA ARG A 50 24.75 -16.23 0.30
C ARG A 50 23.38 -15.75 0.79
N ARG A 51 23.15 -15.69 2.10
CA ARG A 51 21.91 -15.17 2.66
C ARG A 51 21.91 -13.64 2.61
N THR A 52 20.82 -13.08 2.11
CA THR A 52 20.55 -11.64 2.16
C THR A 52 19.62 -11.36 3.33
N VAL A 53 19.93 -10.32 4.11
CA VAL A 53 19.12 -9.88 5.24
C VAL A 53 18.73 -8.43 5.01
N ILE A 54 17.56 -8.06 5.51
CA ILE A 54 17.04 -6.69 5.42
C ILE A 54 17.28 -6.01 6.76
N HIS A 55 17.98 -4.88 6.74
CA HIS A 55 18.20 -4.04 7.90
C HIS A 55 17.33 -2.78 7.81
N PRO A 56 16.30 -2.65 8.66
CA PRO A 56 15.48 -1.45 8.72
C PRO A 56 16.21 -0.35 9.50
N GLU A 57 16.35 0.82 8.89
CA GLU A 57 16.91 2.02 9.50
C GLU A 57 15.87 3.15 9.53
N LEU A 58 15.84 3.92 10.62
CA LEU A 58 14.96 5.09 10.74
C LEU A 58 15.77 6.34 10.44
N ILE A 59 15.34 7.08 9.42
CA ILE A 59 15.94 8.36 9.03
C ILE A 59 14.90 9.48 9.03
N VAL A 60 15.37 10.72 9.04
CA VAL A 60 14.49 11.89 8.84
C VAL A 60 14.18 12.02 7.37
N ASP A 61 12.89 12.16 7.04
CA ASP A 61 12.48 12.42 5.67
C ASP A 61 12.85 13.85 5.27
N LYS A 62 13.59 13.98 4.16
CA LYS A 62 14.06 15.26 3.61
C LYS A 62 13.30 15.65 2.34
N GLY A 63 12.40 14.79 1.86
CA GLY A 63 11.56 15.07 0.70
C GLY A 63 10.67 16.29 0.95
N ARG A 64 10.81 17.32 0.13
CA ARG A 64 9.97 18.53 0.18
C ARG A 64 9.27 18.72 -1.16
N GLY A 65 7.96 18.95 -1.12
CA GLY A 65 7.16 19.20 -2.33
C GLY A 65 6.97 17.96 -3.21
N GLU A 66 7.21 16.77 -2.68
CA GLU A 66 6.90 15.51 -3.36
C GLU A 66 5.37 15.33 -3.44
N ARG A 67 4.93 14.60 -4.47
CA ARG A 67 3.54 14.12 -4.56
C ARG A 67 3.48 12.67 -4.09
N MET A 68 2.27 12.18 -3.88
CA MET A 68 2.02 10.79 -3.55
C MET A 68 0.72 10.32 -4.21
N GLU A 69 0.65 9.02 -4.50
CA GLU A 69 -0.56 8.40 -5.04
C GLU A 69 -1.37 7.75 -3.91
N ILE A 70 -2.68 7.98 -3.88
CA ILE A 70 -3.62 7.26 -3.00
C ILE A 70 -4.40 6.30 -3.89
N HIS A 71 -4.30 5.00 -3.67
CA HIS A 71 -5.17 4.04 -4.33
C HIS A 71 -6.30 3.64 -3.41
N LEU A 72 -7.52 3.69 -3.92
CA LEU A 72 -8.72 3.38 -3.17
C LEU A 72 -9.64 2.49 -3.98
N ASN A 73 -10.33 1.58 -3.29
CA ASN A 73 -11.43 0.78 -3.80
C ASN A 73 -12.45 0.63 -2.66
N ILE A 74 -13.51 1.43 -2.70
CA ILE A 74 -14.51 1.53 -1.63
C ILE A 74 -15.89 1.38 -2.24
N THR A 75 -16.69 0.45 -1.69
CA THR A 75 -18.07 0.19 -2.12
C THR A 75 -19.06 0.78 -1.12
N PHE A 76 -20.10 1.43 -1.63
CA PHE A 76 -21.26 1.94 -0.92
C PHE A 76 -22.51 1.25 -1.46
N GLN A 77 -23.17 0.42 -0.65
CA GLN A 77 -24.21 -0.48 -1.14
C GLN A 77 -25.56 0.21 -1.41
N ARG A 78 -25.86 1.32 -0.71
CA ARG A 78 -27.17 1.99 -0.74
C ARG A 78 -27.12 3.46 -1.15
N ILE A 79 -26.08 3.84 -1.89
CA ILE A 79 -25.93 5.21 -2.40
C ILE A 79 -25.56 5.15 -3.88
N PRO A 80 -26.32 5.84 -4.75
CA PRO A 80 -26.00 5.93 -6.17
C PRO A 80 -24.74 6.77 -6.43
N CYS A 81 -24.04 6.42 -7.51
CA CYS A 81 -22.83 7.13 -7.95
C CYS A 81 -23.07 8.60 -8.31
N GLU A 82 -24.28 8.93 -8.76
CA GLU A 82 -24.66 10.31 -9.10
C GLU A 82 -24.76 11.21 -7.85
N LEU A 83 -25.05 10.64 -6.68
CA LEU A 83 -25.11 11.39 -5.42
C LEU A 83 -23.75 11.48 -4.73
N LEU A 84 -22.82 10.55 -4.94
CA LEU A 84 -21.53 10.58 -4.26
C LEU A 84 -20.55 11.54 -4.93
N THR A 85 -19.80 12.29 -4.14
CA THR A 85 -18.62 13.04 -4.58
C THR A 85 -17.41 12.66 -3.76
N LEU A 86 -16.24 12.74 -4.39
CA LEU A 86 -14.95 12.53 -3.76
C LEU A 86 -14.20 13.84 -3.88
N ASP A 87 -13.88 14.44 -2.73
CA ASP A 87 -13.10 15.66 -2.67
C ASP A 87 -11.81 15.42 -1.91
N VAL A 88 -10.77 16.16 -2.31
CA VAL A 88 -9.46 16.17 -1.66
C VAL A 88 -9.11 17.59 -1.29
N MET A 89 -8.66 17.80 -0.05
CA MET A 89 -8.23 19.09 0.47
C MET A 89 -6.91 18.93 1.23
N ASP A 90 -5.93 19.76 0.88
CA ASP A 90 -4.65 19.80 1.60
C ASP A 90 -4.43 21.09 2.40
N VAL A 91 -3.45 21.08 3.30
CA VAL A 91 -3.11 22.26 4.12
C VAL A 91 -2.51 23.41 3.31
N SER A 92 -2.05 23.18 2.08
CA SER A 92 -1.63 24.25 1.16
C SER A 92 -2.82 24.99 0.55
N GLY A 93 -4.05 24.54 0.81
CA GLY A 93 -5.26 25.11 0.23
C GLY A 93 -5.49 24.66 -1.22
N GLU A 94 -4.74 23.66 -1.71
CA GLU A 94 -5.10 22.99 -2.96
C GLU A 94 -6.33 22.13 -2.70
N GLN A 95 -7.36 22.34 -3.50
CA GLN A 95 -8.62 21.62 -3.40
C GLN A 95 -8.96 21.05 -4.77
N GLN A 96 -9.22 19.75 -4.81
CA GLN A 96 -9.63 19.06 -6.01
C GLN A 96 -11.05 18.52 -5.78
N HIS A 97 -12.03 19.19 -6.37
CA HIS A 97 -13.45 18.79 -6.32
C HIS A 97 -13.75 17.74 -7.38
N GLY A 98 -14.48 16.68 -7.01
CA GLY A 98 -14.96 15.67 -7.96
C GLY A 98 -13.86 15.06 -8.84
N VAL A 99 -12.80 14.57 -8.19
CA VAL A 99 -11.45 14.36 -8.75
C VAL A 99 -11.35 13.88 -10.20
N GLN A 100 -10.56 14.62 -10.99
CA GLN A 100 -10.68 14.71 -12.45
C GLN A 100 -9.96 13.61 -13.25
N HIS A 101 -9.03 12.85 -12.65
CA HIS A 101 -8.24 11.84 -13.37
C HIS A 101 -7.85 10.64 -12.49
N GLY A 102 -7.98 9.42 -13.02
CA GLY A 102 -7.48 8.18 -12.40
C GLY A 102 -8.44 7.49 -11.44
N VAL A 103 -9.61 8.08 -11.15
CA VAL A 103 -10.69 7.46 -10.36
C VAL A 103 -11.90 7.19 -11.24
N SER A 104 -12.57 6.07 -11.01
CA SER A 104 -13.79 5.66 -11.69
C SER A 104 -14.89 5.36 -10.67
N LYS A 105 -16.12 5.71 -11.05
CA LYS A 105 -17.34 5.35 -10.34
C LYS A 105 -18.00 4.18 -11.04
N VAL A 106 -18.08 3.06 -10.35
CA VAL A 106 -18.69 1.82 -10.82
C VAL A 106 -20.08 1.74 -10.21
N ARG A 107 -21.11 1.79 -11.06
CA ARG A 107 -22.51 1.60 -10.66
C ARG A 107 -22.74 0.13 -10.33
N LEU A 108 -23.37 -0.12 -9.19
CA LEU A 108 -23.67 -1.46 -8.69
C LEU A 108 -25.17 -1.68 -8.62
N ARG A 109 -25.59 -2.89 -8.97
CA ARG A 109 -26.97 -3.32 -8.74
C ARG A 109 -27.34 -3.24 -7.26
N PRO A 110 -28.63 -3.09 -6.96
CA PRO A 110 -29.13 -3.12 -5.58
C PRO A 110 -28.58 -4.34 -4.82
N GLU A 111 -28.34 -4.15 -3.54
CA GLU A 111 -27.89 -5.20 -2.62
C GLU A 111 -28.83 -6.43 -2.65
N SER A 112 -30.14 -6.21 -2.81
CA SER A 112 -31.15 -7.27 -2.94
C SER A 112 -30.93 -8.21 -4.12
N ASP A 113 -30.26 -7.73 -5.17
CA ASP A 113 -30.12 -8.41 -6.45
C ASP A 113 -28.73 -9.04 -6.61
N GLY A 114 -27.92 -9.05 -5.53
CA GLY A 114 -26.60 -9.68 -5.49
C GLY A 114 -25.44 -8.80 -5.95
N GLY A 115 -25.62 -7.47 -6.04
CA GLY A 115 -24.51 -6.49 -6.06
C GLY A 115 -23.59 -6.49 -7.30
N GLY A 116 -24.05 -6.98 -8.45
CA GLY A 116 -23.24 -7.02 -9.67
C GLY A 116 -23.01 -5.65 -10.32
N VAL A 117 -21.91 -5.51 -11.06
CA VAL A 117 -21.56 -4.27 -11.80
C VAL A 117 -22.58 -4.02 -12.92
N ILE A 118 -23.07 -2.78 -13.01
CA ILE A 118 -23.93 -2.29 -14.10
C ILE A 118 -23.08 -1.58 -15.15
N ASP A 119 -22.30 -0.60 -14.71
CA ASP A 119 -21.59 0.34 -15.57
C ASP A 119 -20.38 0.93 -14.84
N THR A 120 -19.36 1.34 -15.59
CA THR A 120 -18.14 1.95 -15.05
C THR A 120 -17.88 3.25 -15.79
N LYS A 121 -18.01 4.37 -15.08
CA LYS A 121 -17.74 5.70 -15.63
C LYS A 121 -16.49 6.28 -14.99
N ALA A 122 -15.53 6.74 -15.80
CA ALA A 122 -14.38 7.48 -15.30
C ALA A 122 -14.85 8.80 -14.68
N LEU A 123 -14.22 9.25 -13.60
CA LEU A 123 -14.48 10.56 -12.98
C LEU A 123 -13.79 11.67 -13.78
N ALA A 124 -13.85 11.61 -15.10
CA ALA A 124 -13.39 12.67 -15.98
C ALA A 124 -14.49 13.74 -16.06
N LEU A 125 -14.15 14.98 -15.68
CA LEU A 125 -14.94 16.12 -16.14
C LEU A 125 -14.81 16.15 -17.66
N HIS A 126 -15.95 16.09 -18.35
CA HIS A 126 -16.07 16.12 -19.81
C HIS A 126 -15.76 14.80 -20.54
N ASP A 127 -16.41 13.69 -20.16
CA ASP A 127 -16.53 12.57 -21.10
C ASP A 127 -17.35 13.03 -22.32
N ASP A 128 -16.71 13.02 -23.49
CA ASP A 128 -17.25 13.36 -24.81
C ASP A 128 -18.50 12.52 -25.19
N ASP A 129 -18.78 11.46 -24.46
CA ASP A 129 -19.88 10.53 -24.74
C ASP A 129 -21.24 10.99 -24.17
N GLU A 130 -21.24 11.90 -23.20
CA GLU A 130 -22.47 12.55 -22.68
C GLU A 130 -22.56 14.03 -23.08
N ALA A 131 -21.57 14.56 -23.78
CA ALA A 131 -21.70 15.84 -24.45
C ALA A 131 -22.74 15.68 -25.57
N ALA A 132 -23.83 16.42 -25.52
CA ALA A 132 -24.82 16.42 -26.57
C ALA A 132 -24.18 16.87 -27.91
N LYS A 133 -23.66 15.91 -28.69
CA LYS A 133 -23.03 16.06 -30.03
C LYS A 133 -23.99 16.66 -31.08
N HIS A 134 -25.18 17.08 -30.67
CA HIS A 134 -26.28 17.58 -31.50
C HIS A 134 -26.68 19.04 -31.19
N LEU A 135 -25.95 19.74 -30.31
CA LEU A 135 -26.24 21.15 -30.04
C LEU A 135 -25.67 22.06 -31.14
N ASP A 136 -26.45 23.08 -31.51
CA ASP A 136 -26.01 24.12 -32.45
C ASP A 136 -24.71 24.76 -31.94
N PRO A 137 -23.68 24.93 -32.78
CA PRO A 137 -22.47 25.67 -32.41
C PRO A 137 -22.72 27.08 -31.85
N ALA A 138 -23.88 27.68 -32.08
CA ALA A 138 -24.31 28.96 -31.51
C ALA A 138 -25.14 28.85 -30.21
N TYR A 139 -25.56 27.65 -29.79
CA TYR A 139 -26.34 27.47 -28.56
C TYR A 139 -25.54 27.96 -27.34
N CYS A 140 -26.18 28.76 -26.48
CA CYS A 140 -25.66 29.26 -25.21
C CYS A 140 -26.79 29.11 -24.18
N GLY A 141 -26.73 28.05 -23.37
CA GLY A 141 -27.73 27.84 -22.33
C GLY A 141 -27.56 28.81 -21.16
N GLY A 142 -28.67 29.20 -20.54
CA GLY A 142 -28.67 30.08 -19.38
C GLY A 142 -28.17 29.38 -18.12
N CYS A 143 -27.44 30.11 -17.26
CA CYS A 143 -27.01 29.64 -15.93
C CYS A 143 -28.00 30.04 -14.80
N TYR A 144 -29.22 30.46 -15.16
CA TYR A 144 -30.34 30.74 -14.23
C TYR A 144 -29.99 31.66 -13.03
N GLY A 145 -29.19 32.70 -13.28
CA GLY A 145 -28.80 33.68 -12.28
C GLY A 145 -27.48 33.38 -11.55
N ALA A 146 -26.91 32.19 -11.74
CA ALA A 146 -25.55 31.88 -11.31
C ALA A 146 -24.50 32.34 -12.34
N ALA A 147 -23.28 32.60 -11.90
CA ALA A 147 -22.16 32.88 -12.80
C ALA A 147 -21.72 31.59 -13.49
N ALA A 148 -21.43 31.68 -14.80
CA ALA A 148 -20.93 30.52 -15.54
C ALA A 148 -19.59 30.04 -14.97
N PRO A 149 -19.37 28.72 -14.85
CA PRO A 149 -18.18 28.20 -14.22
C PRO A 149 -16.95 28.41 -15.14
N PRO A 150 -15.74 28.54 -14.58
CA PRO A 150 -14.53 28.91 -15.35
C PRO A 150 -14.08 27.82 -16.33
N ASN A 151 -14.47 26.57 -16.07
CA ASN A 151 -14.26 25.36 -16.87
C ASN A 151 -15.44 25.04 -17.81
N ALA A 152 -16.39 25.96 -18.00
CA ALA A 152 -17.49 25.75 -18.95
C ALA A 152 -16.97 25.57 -20.39
N MET A 153 -17.65 24.75 -21.19
CA MET A 153 -17.34 24.54 -22.61
C MET A 153 -17.35 25.84 -23.41
N LYS A 154 -18.21 26.80 -23.02
CA LYS A 154 -18.24 28.16 -23.58
C LYS A 154 -18.21 29.19 -22.46
N PRO A 155 -17.32 30.20 -22.55
CA PRO A 155 -17.23 31.23 -21.52
C PRO A 155 -18.55 32.01 -21.43
N GLY A 156 -19.12 32.06 -20.22
CA GLY A 156 -20.36 32.81 -19.95
C GLY A 156 -21.66 32.05 -20.25
N CYS A 157 -21.60 30.79 -20.67
CA CYS A 157 -22.77 29.95 -20.94
C CYS A 157 -22.73 28.68 -20.09
N CYS A 158 -23.91 28.11 -19.81
CA CYS A 158 -24.05 26.77 -19.23
C CYS A 158 -24.75 25.86 -20.23
N GLN A 159 -24.01 24.97 -20.87
CA GLN A 159 -24.44 24.12 -21.96
C GLN A 159 -25.07 22.82 -21.48
N THR A 160 -24.51 22.23 -20.43
CA THR A 160 -24.93 20.94 -19.86
C THR A 160 -25.58 21.10 -18.50
N CYS A 161 -26.33 20.09 -18.06
CA CYS A 161 -26.89 20.07 -16.70
C CYS A 161 -25.78 20.15 -15.64
N ASP A 162 -24.65 19.48 -15.88
CA ASP A 162 -23.51 19.48 -14.97
C ASP A 162 -22.87 20.87 -14.83
N GLU A 163 -22.77 21.66 -15.90
CA GLU A 163 -22.29 23.04 -15.82
C GLU A 163 -23.24 23.94 -15.01
N VAL A 164 -24.56 23.77 -15.16
CA VAL A 164 -25.53 24.51 -14.34
C VAL A 164 -25.42 24.12 -12.87
N ARG A 165 -25.28 22.81 -12.58
CA ARG A 165 -25.08 22.30 -11.22
C ARG A 165 -23.80 22.85 -10.59
N GLU A 166 -22.72 22.93 -11.37
CA GLU A 166 -21.46 23.52 -10.93
C GLU A 166 -21.59 25.03 -10.66
N ALA A 167 -22.29 25.77 -11.54
CA ALA A 167 -22.59 27.18 -11.33
C ALA A 167 -23.39 27.43 -10.03
N TYR A 168 -24.39 26.59 -9.75
CA TYR A 168 -25.20 26.67 -8.53
C TYR A 168 -24.38 26.32 -7.29
N ALA A 169 -23.52 25.31 -7.37
CA ALA A 169 -22.60 24.96 -6.30
C ALA A 169 -21.66 26.14 -5.99
N GLN A 170 -21.07 26.79 -7.02
CA GLN A 170 -20.24 27.99 -6.83
C GLN A 170 -21.01 29.15 -6.18
N ALA A 171 -22.30 29.29 -6.49
CA ALA A 171 -23.19 30.28 -5.89
C ALA A 171 -23.68 29.91 -4.48
N SER A 172 -23.31 28.74 -3.95
CA SER A 172 -23.81 28.21 -2.67
C SER A 172 -25.31 27.95 -2.64
N TRP A 173 -25.91 27.61 -3.79
CA TRP A 173 -27.34 27.39 -3.93
C TRP A 173 -27.66 25.91 -4.02
N ALA A 174 -28.74 25.49 -3.34
CA ALA A 174 -29.26 24.14 -3.48
C ALA A 174 -29.88 23.98 -4.88
N PHE A 175 -29.44 22.97 -5.63
CA PHE A 175 -29.90 22.71 -6.99
C PHE A 175 -31.14 21.80 -7.01
N GLY A 176 -31.20 20.84 -6.09
CA GLY A 176 -32.27 19.84 -6.06
C GLY A 176 -32.32 18.98 -7.32
N ARG A 177 -33.52 18.76 -7.86
CA ARG A 177 -33.78 17.86 -8.99
C ARG A 177 -33.58 18.50 -10.38
N GLY A 178 -33.21 19.78 -10.45
CA GLY A 178 -33.07 20.49 -11.73
C GLY A 178 -34.39 20.80 -12.44
N GLU A 179 -35.49 20.89 -11.68
CA GLU A 179 -36.79 21.29 -12.22
C GLU A 179 -36.71 22.71 -12.78
N ASN A 180 -37.26 22.92 -13.98
CA ASN A 180 -37.21 24.19 -14.74
C ASN A 180 -35.84 24.57 -15.34
N VAL A 181 -34.87 23.65 -15.35
CA VAL A 181 -33.59 23.81 -16.05
C VAL A 181 -33.63 23.04 -17.36
N GLU A 182 -33.57 23.75 -18.49
CA GLU A 182 -33.71 23.17 -19.84
C GLU A 182 -32.68 22.06 -20.08
N GLN A 183 -31.43 22.33 -19.72
CA GLN A 183 -30.31 21.41 -19.88
C GLN A 183 -30.56 20.10 -19.12
N CYS A 184 -31.07 20.17 -17.89
CA CYS A 184 -31.32 19.00 -17.05
C CYS A 184 -32.57 18.21 -17.46
N MET A 185 -33.61 18.89 -17.95
CA MET A 185 -34.78 18.22 -18.53
C MET A 185 -34.41 17.50 -19.84
N ARG A 186 -33.59 18.13 -20.68
CA ARG A 186 -33.09 17.55 -21.94
C ARG A 186 -32.20 16.34 -21.69
N GLU A 187 -31.39 16.39 -20.65
CA GLU A 187 -30.46 15.31 -20.25
C GLU A 187 -31.10 14.28 -19.32
N HIS A 188 -32.42 14.38 -19.06
CA HIS A 188 -33.18 13.47 -18.19
C HIS A 188 -32.53 13.23 -16.82
N TYR A 189 -31.99 14.29 -16.22
CA TYR A 189 -31.22 14.19 -14.97
C TYR A 189 -32.07 13.66 -13.81
N ALA A 190 -33.32 14.14 -13.69
CA ALA A 190 -34.21 13.77 -12.60
C ALA A 190 -34.65 12.30 -12.70
N GLU A 191 -34.90 11.82 -13.91
CA GLU A 191 -35.28 10.44 -14.22
C GLU A 191 -34.10 9.50 -13.98
N ARG A 192 -32.91 9.86 -14.47
CA ARG A 192 -31.66 9.11 -14.23
C ARG A 192 -31.34 9.01 -12.74
N LEU A 193 -31.56 10.08 -11.99
CA LEU A 193 -31.38 10.07 -10.53
C LEU A 193 -32.35 9.07 -9.88
N ASP A 194 -33.62 9.09 -10.26
CA ASP A 194 -34.66 8.22 -9.71
C ASP A 194 -34.44 6.74 -10.02
N GLU A 195 -34.04 6.40 -11.25
CA GLU A 195 -33.66 5.04 -11.65
C GLU A 195 -32.52 4.49 -10.79
N GLN A 196 -31.53 5.34 -10.48
CA GLN A 196 -30.34 4.94 -9.74
C GLN A 196 -30.55 4.87 -8.22
N ARG A 197 -31.66 5.36 -7.66
CA ARG A 197 -31.78 5.49 -6.18
C ARG A 197 -31.65 4.18 -5.39
N HIS A 198 -31.93 3.05 -6.02
CA HIS A 198 -31.81 1.74 -5.38
C HIS A 198 -30.43 1.10 -5.61
N GLU A 199 -29.59 1.71 -6.43
CA GLU A 199 -28.25 1.25 -6.77
C GLU A 199 -27.23 1.53 -5.67
N GLY A 200 -26.12 0.81 -5.75
CA GLY A 200 -24.89 1.11 -5.03
C GLY A 200 -23.84 1.76 -5.92
N CYS A 201 -22.76 2.21 -5.31
CA CYS A 201 -21.63 2.78 -6.01
C CYS A 201 -20.32 2.26 -5.45
N ARG A 202 -19.40 1.87 -6.33
CA ARG A 202 -18.01 1.60 -5.96
C ARG A 202 -17.10 2.65 -6.57
N ILE A 203 -16.32 3.30 -5.73
CA ILE A 203 -15.31 4.27 -6.15
C ILE A 203 -13.99 3.52 -6.16
N GLU A 204 -13.36 3.42 -7.32
CA GLU A 204 -12.07 2.73 -7.49
C GLU A 204 -11.10 3.54 -8.33
N GLY A 205 -9.81 3.50 -8.00
CA GLY A 205 -8.76 4.13 -8.79
C GLY A 205 -7.63 4.72 -7.95
N SER A 206 -6.90 5.65 -8.54
CA SER A 206 -5.76 6.31 -7.92
C SER A 206 -5.81 7.83 -8.05
N LEU A 207 -5.60 8.51 -6.93
CA LEU A 207 -5.54 9.96 -6.79
C LEU A 207 -4.10 10.42 -6.65
N ARG A 208 -3.73 11.52 -7.27
CA ARG A 208 -2.42 12.18 -7.05
C ARG A 208 -2.61 13.38 -6.14
N VAL A 209 -1.94 13.37 -5.00
CA VAL A 209 -2.03 14.43 -3.99
C VAL A 209 -0.64 14.91 -3.60
N ASN A 210 -0.55 16.12 -3.05
CA ASN A 210 0.70 16.58 -2.45
C ASN A 210 1.02 15.76 -1.19
N LYS A 211 2.30 15.43 -0.99
CA LYS A 211 2.79 14.72 0.21
C LYS A 211 2.86 15.68 1.40
N VAL A 212 1.70 16.15 1.83
CA VAL A 212 1.50 17.03 2.99
C VAL A 212 0.30 16.55 3.79
N VAL A 213 0.06 17.13 4.96
CA VAL A 213 -1.15 16.84 5.73
C VAL A 213 -2.38 17.23 4.91
N GLY A 214 -3.39 16.38 4.90
CA GLY A 214 -4.61 16.63 4.14
C GLY A 214 -5.76 15.77 4.59
N ASN A 215 -6.89 15.93 3.92
CA ASN A 215 -8.03 15.05 4.03
C ASN A 215 -8.63 14.79 2.66
N PHE A 216 -9.25 13.63 2.52
CA PHE A 216 -10.16 13.36 1.44
C PHE A 216 -11.43 12.75 2.02
N HIS A 217 -12.56 13.07 1.43
CA HIS A 217 -13.84 12.58 1.94
C HIS A 217 -14.77 12.25 0.80
N ILE A 218 -15.67 11.31 1.11
CA ILE A 218 -16.74 10.86 0.24
C ILE A 218 -18.04 11.24 0.93
N ALA A 219 -18.75 12.20 0.35
CA ALA A 219 -19.97 12.78 0.88
C ALA A 219 -21.02 12.89 -0.23
N PRO A 220 -22.31 13.04 0.11
CA PRO A 220 -23.34 13.13 -0.89
C PRO A 220 -23.55 14.58 -1.34
N GLY A 221 -23.92 14.76 -2.60
CA GLY A 221 -24.14 16.08 -3.20
C GLY A 221 -22.90 16.63 -3.87
N ARG A 222 -23.11 17.67 -4.70
CA ARG A 222 -22.01 18.46 -5.24
C ARG A 222 -21.42 19.30 -4.11
N SER A 223 -20.10 19.30 -4.03
CA SER A 223 -19.35 20.08 -3.06
C SER A 223 -18.94 21.43 -3.64
N PHE A 224 -18.81 22.43 -2.78
CA PHE A 224 -18.10 23.65 -3.12
C PHE A 224 -17.35 24.17 -1.90
N SER A 225 -16.32 24.94 -2.19
CA SER A 225 -15.54 25.65 -1.17
C SER A 225 -15.56 27.14 -1.44
N ASN A 226 -15.79 27.93 -0.39
CA ASN A 226 -15.61 29.37 -0.42
C ASN A 226 -14.81 29.81 0.81
N GLY A 227 -13.53 30.14 0.61
CA GLY A 227 -12.60 30.41 1.71
C GLY A 227 -12.42 29.20 2.61
N ASN A 228 -12.66 29.35 3.91
CA ASN A 228 -12.49 28.30 4.92
C ASN A 228 -13.70 27.36 5.07
N MET A 229 -14.76 27.55 4.27
CA MET A 229 -15.98 26.78 4.36
C MET A 229 -16.10 25.83 3.17
N HIS A 230 -16.21 24.54 3.46
CA HIS A 230 -16.46 23.48 2.50
C HIS A 230 -17.83 22.86 2.83
N VAL A 231 -18.75 22.90 1.86
CA VAL A 231 -20.12 22.42 2.08
C VAL A 231 -20.60 21.61 0.89
N HIS A 232 -21.66 20.85 1.15
CA HIS A 232 -22.25 19.90 0.23
C HIS A 232 -23.75 20.19 0.06
N ASP A 233 -24.27 20.05 -1.16
CA ASP A 233 -25.72 20.07 -1.40
C ASP A 233 -26.36 18.73 -1.02
N LEU A 234 -26.85 18.67 0.22
CA LEU A 234 -27.46 17.46 0.79
C LEU A 234 -28.95 17.30 0.46
N LYS A 235 -29.55 18.21 -0.33
CA LYS A 235 -31.00 18.21 -0.57
C LYS A 235 -31.47 16.87 -1.17
N ASN A 236 -30.82 16.40 -2.23
CA ASN A 236 -31.22 15.16 -2.92
C ASN A 236 -30.93 13.89 -2.10
N TYR A 237 -30.00 13.96 -1.15
CA TYR A 237 -29.68 12.86 -0.26
C TYR A 237 -30.80 12.61 0.76
N TRP A 238 -31.30 13.68 1.39
CA TRP A 238 -32.40 13.58 2.35
C TRP A 238 -33.77 13.45 1.67
N ASP A 239 -33.96 14.08 0.51
CA ASP A 239 -35.18 14.02 -0.30
C ASP A 239 -35.16 12.77 -1.20
N THR A 240 -35.36 11.61 -0.58
CA THR A 240 -35.35 10.31 -1.26
C THR A 240 -36.62 9.50 -0.99
N PRO A 241 -37.25 8.91 -2.02
CA PRO A 241 -38.38 7.99 -1.87
C PRO A 241 -37.97 6.60 -1.36
N VAL A 242 -36.67 6.31 -1.22
CA VAL A 242 -36.16 5.01 -0.77
C VAL A 242 -36.49 4.78 0.71
N GLN A 243 -37.14 3.66 1.01
CA GLN A 243 -37.48 3.28 2.37
C GLN A 243 -36.21 3.10 3.21
N GLY A 244 -36.12 3.83 4.33
CA GLY A 244 -34.94 3.80 5.21
C GLY A 244 -33.79 4.72 4.79
N GLY A 245 -33.97 5.49 3.71
CA GLY A 245 -33.03 6.49 3.21
C GLY A 245 -31.73 5.90 2.62
N HIS A 246 -30.91 6.79 2.08
CA HIS A 246 -29.53 6.47 1.71
C HIS A 246 -28.67 6.39 2.97
N ARG A 247 -27.70 5.46 3.00
CA ARG A 247 -26.87 5.21 4.19
C ARG A 247 -25.42 5.00 3.80
N PHE A 248 -24.51 5.48 4.64
CA PHE A 248 -23.07 5.39 4.43
C PHE A 248 -22.43 4.07 4.90
N SER A 249 -23.19 2.98 4.90
CA SER A 249 -22.61 1.64 5.00
C SER A 249 -21.64 1.45 3.83
N HIS A 250 -20.44 0.97 4.13
CA HIS A 250 -19.39 0.86 3.13
C HIS A 250 -18.43 -0.29 3.43
N THR A 251 -17.81 -0.77 2.36
CA THR A 251 -16.74 -1.77 2.40
C THR A 251 -15.49 -1.18 1.77
N ILE A 252 -14.41 -1.11 2.52
CA ILE A 252 -13.09 -0.71 2.02
C ILE A 252 -12.40 -1.98 1.54
N HIS A 253 -12.42 -2.22 0.23
CA HIS A 253 -11.71 -3.37 -0.35
C HIS A 253 -10.20 -3.14 -0.32
N GLN A 254 -9.79 -1.92 -0.66
CA GLN A 254 -8.40 -1.53 -0.66
C GLN A 254 -8.24 -0.05 -0.37
N LEU A 255 -7.34 0.31 0.55
CA LEU A 255 -6.82 1.67 0.68
C LEU A 255 -5.32 1.62 0.96
N ARG A 256 -4.54 2.14 0.00
CA ARG A 256 -3.08 2.18 0.10
C ARG A 256 -2.51 3.51 -0.39
N PHE A 257 -1.28 3.78 0.03
CA PHE A 257 -0.54 4.99 -0.28
C PHE A 257 0.77 4.62 -0.99
N GLY A 258 0.96 5.15 -2.20
CA GLY A 258 2.08 4.84 -3.07
C GLY A 258 1.99 3.45 -3.74
N PRO A 259 3.08 3.04 -4.42
CA PRO A 259 3.15 1.80 -5.17
C PRO A 259 3.27 0.58 -4.26
N GLN A 260 2.82 -0.57 -4.76
CA GLN A 260 3.01 -1.86 -4.09
C GLN A 260 4.42 -2.39 -4.33
N LEU A 261 5.04 -2.98 -3.31
CA LEU A 261 6.24 -3.78 -3.51
C LEU A 261 5.94 -4.97 -4.43
N PRO A 262 6.82 -5.28 -5.42
CA PRO A 262 6.68 -6.49 -6.24
C PRO A 262 6.61 -7.76 -5.38
N GLU A 263 5.77 -8.71 -5.78
CA GLU A 263 5.52 -9.96 -5.04
C GLU A 263 6.81 -10.73 -4.70
N GLN A 264 7.79 -10.74 -5.63
CA GLN A 264 9.10 -11.37 -5.46
C GLN A 264 9.93 -10.78 -4.29
N ILE A 265 9.77 -9.49 -4.02
CA ILE A 265 10.43 -8.82 -2.89
C ILE A 265 9.70 -9.16 -1.59
N THR A 266 8.38 -9.33 -1.67
CA THR A 266 7.52 -9.55 -0.50
C THR A 266 7.64 -10.96 0.05
N GLU A 267 7.86 -11.94 -0.83
CA GLU A 267 8.24 -13.30 -0.43
C GLU A 267 9.57 -13.32 0.32
N LYS A 268 10.53 -12.48 -0.08
CA LYS A 268 11.85 -12.35 0.58
C LYS A 268 11.78 -11.63 1.92
N LEU A 269 10.90 -10.65 2.06
CA LEU A 269 10.60 -9.96 3.33
C LEU A 269 9.95 -10.90 4.37
N GLY A 270 9.47 -12.06 3.94
CA GLY A 270 9.03 -13.16 4.78
C GLY A 270 7.57 -13.03 5.21
N THR A 271 6.73 -13.99 4.78
CA THR A 271 5.35 -14.18 5.26
C THR A 271 5.26 -14.84 6.64
N LYS A 272 6.40 -15.28 7.20
CA LYS A 272 6.45 -16.02 8.46
C LYS A 272 7.43 -15.37 9.41
N SER A 273 6.88 -14.68 10.43
CA SER A 273 7.46 -14.42 11.76
C SER A 273 7.89 -13.01 12.18
N GLN A 274 7.58 -11.92 11.45
CA GLN A 274 7.67 -10.57 12.04
C GLN A 274 6.46 -9.71 11.67
N ALA A 275 5.58 -9.46 12.65
CA ALA A 275 4.36 -8.66 12.49
C ALA A 275 4.61 -7.21 12.03
N TRP A 276 5.85 -6.72 12.11
CA TRP A 276 6.24 -5.33 11.86
C TRP A 276 6.75 -5.06 10.43
N THR A 277 6.96 -6.09 9.60
CA THR A 277 7.48 -5.96 8.23
C THR A 277 6.47 -6.36 7.15
N ASN A 278 5.19 -6.55 7.51
CA ASN A 278 4.13 -6.82 6.55
C ASN A 278 3.75 -5.54 5.79
N HIS A 279 4.65 -5.07 4.91
CA HIS A 279 4.41 -3.98 3.95
C HIS A 279 3.22 -4.26 3.00
N HIS A 280 2.55 -5.41 3.12
CA HIS A 280 1.44 -5.85 2.29
C HIS A 280 0.07 -5.80 2.96
N MET A 281 -0.03 -5.57 4.28
CA MET A 281 -1.33 -5.48 4.94
C MET A 281 -1.62 -4.04 5.33
N ASN A 282 -2.48 -3.39 4.54
CA ASN A 282 -3.00 -2.08 4.91
C ASN A 282 -4.10 -2.27 5.96
N PRO A 283 -4.10 -1.52 7.07
CA PRO A 283 -5.07 -1.71 8.16
C PRO A 283 -6.56 -1.63 7.79
N LEU A 284 -6.91 -0.91 6.72
CA LEU A 284 -8.31 -0.74 6.29
C LEU A 284 -8.74 -1.70 5.18
N ASP A 285 -7.84 -2.54 4.66
CA ASP A 285 -8.19 -3.49 3.60
C ASP A 285 -9.16 -4.55 4.13
N GLY A 286 -10.28 -4.74 3.43
CA GLY A 286 -11.36 -5.65 3.81
C GLY A 286 -12.26 -5.17 4.95
N LEU A 287 -12.15 -3.89 5.37
CA LEU A 287 -13.00 -3.35 6.43
C LEU A 287 -14.44 -3.17 5.94
N GLU A 288 -15.40 -3.67 6.72
CA GLU A 288 -16.83 -3.46 6.50
C GLU A 288 -17.44 -2.64 7.64
N GLN A 289 -18.22 -1.61 7.29
CA GLN A 289 -18.97 -0.79 8.22
C GLN A 289 -20.42 -0.73 7.79
N VAL A 290 -21.32 -1.02 8.72
CA VAL A 290 -22.77 -1.03 8.48
C VAL A 290 -23.46 -0.09 9.46
N THR A 291 -24.43 0.67 8.96
CA THR A 291 -25.33 1.50 9.76
C THR A 291 -26.74 1.49 9.18
N GLU A 292 -27.72 1.66 10.07
CA GLU A 292 -29.12 1.87 9.72
C GLU A 292 -29.49 3.37 9.68
N ASP A 293 -28.63 4.23 10.22
CA ASP A 293 -28.85 5.67 10.32
C ASP A 293 -28.36 6.39 9.04
N PRO A 294 -29.24 7.11 8.31
CA PRO A 294 -28.83 7.92 7.16
C PRO A 294 -27.97 9.13 7.57
N ASN A 295 -28.04 9.57 8.82
CA ASN A 295 -27.30 10.72 9.33
C ASN A 295 -26.06 10.28 10.10
N PHE A 296 -25.21 9.47 9.46
CA PHE A 296 -24.03 8.90 10.10
C PHE A 296 -22.74 9.38 9.45
N ASN A 297 -21.70 9.55 10.26
CA ASN A 297 -20.39 10.02 9.83
C ASN A 297 -19.30 9.05 10.30
N TYR A 298 -18.47 8.59 9.36
CA TYR A 298 -17.29 7.77 9.61
C TYR A 298 -16.04 8.60 9.39
N MET A 299 -15.13 8.57 10.36
CA MET A 299 -13.88 9.32 10.34
C MET A 299 -12.71 8.37 10.54
N TYR A 300 -11.78 8.36 9.61
CA TYR A 300 -10.54 7.59 9.65
C TYR A 300 -9.36 8.56 9.75
N PHE A 301 -8.60 8.45 10.83
CA PHE A 301 -7.37 9.21 11.03
C PHE A 301 -6.18 8.31 10.69
N VAL A 302 -5.54 8.61 9.56
CA VAL A 302 -4.49 7.81 8.96
C VAL A 302 -3.14 8.48 9.24
N LYS A 303 -2.23 7.77 9.91
CA LYS A 303 -0.85 8.24 10.10
C LYS A 303 0.06 7.48 9.13
N ILE A 304 0.54 8.17 8.11
CA ILE A 304 1.34 7.61 7.02
C ILE A 304 2.82 7.69 7.39
N VAL A 305 3.54 6.59 7.22
CA VAL A 305 5.00 6.49 7.41
C VAL A 305 5.62 6.16 6.04
N PRO A 306 6.41 7.07 5.46
CA PRO A 306 7.17 6.80 4.25
C PRO A 306 8.18 5.66 4.49
N THR A 307 8.30 4.75 3.55
CA THR A 307 9.24 3.63 3.60
C THR A 307 9.95 3.45 2.27
N SER A 308 11.25 3.23 2.26
CA SER A 308 12.01 3.00 1.04
C SER A 308 12.64 1.62 1.07
N TYR A 309 12.54 0.88 -0.02
CA TYR A 309 13.18 -0.41 -0.17
C TYR A 309 14.34 -0.29 -1.15
N ILE A 310 15.55 -0.61 -0.68
CA ILE A 310 16.79 -0.53 -1.45
C ILE A 310 17.31 -1.97 -1.67
N PRO A 311 17.24 -2.51 -2.90
CA PRO A 311 17.69 -3.87 -3.20
C PRO A 311 19.22 -4.00 -3.21
N LEU A 312 19.71 -5.22 -2.95
CA LEU A 312 21.15 -5.55 -2.88
C LEU A 312 21.83 -5.42 -4.26
N SER A 313 21.06 -5.64 -5.33
CA SER A 313 21.55 -5.61 -6.70
C SER A 313 21.36 -4.22 -7.30
N LEU A 314 22.45 -3.47 -7.38
CA LEU A 314 22.55 -2.33 -8.28
C LEU A 314 22.63 -2.87 -9.73
N SER A 315 21.48 -3.32 -10.27
CA SER A 315 21.33 -3.48 -11.70
C SER A 315 21.39 -2.10 -12.32
N LYS A 316 22.60 -1.72 -12.73
CA LYS A 316 22.94 -0.55 -13.54
C LYS A 316 22.28 -0.56 -14.94
N LYS A 317 21.14 -1.25 -15.10
CA LYS A 317 20.54 -1.65 -16.38
C LYS A 317 19.08 -1.18 -16.59
N TYR A 318 18.55 -0.32 -15.72
CA TYR A 318 17.36 0.50 -15.99
C TYR A 318 17.72 1.97 -15.81
N ARG A 319 18.58 2.48 -16.69
CA ARG A 319 19.09 3.85 -16.68
C ARG A 319 18.42 4.75 -17.72
N ASP A 320 17.24 4.37 -18.20
CA ASP A 320 16.48 5.21 -19.12
C ASP A 320 14.98 4.99 -18.94
N MET A 321 14.26 6.12 -18.89
CA MET A 321 12.80 6.29 -18.98
C MET A 321 12.01 6.45 -17.66
N MET A 322 12.08 7.61 -17.01
CA MET A 322 10.94 8.55 -16.80
C MET A 322 11.31 9.63 -15.78
N THR A 323 11.22 10.90 -16.17
CA THR A 323 11.18 12.00 -15.23
C THR A 323 9.86 11.96 -14.45
N ASP A 324 9.95 12.05 -13.12
CA ASP A 324 8.90 11.93 -12.09
C ASP A 324 7.60 12.70 -12.36
N ALA A 325 7.64 13.72 -13.22
CA ALA A 325 6.48 14.53 -13.58
C ALA A 325 5.49 13.83 -14.54
N ASN A 326 5.94 12.82 -15.31
CA ASN A 326 5.14 12.18 -16.37
C ASN A 326 5.00 10.65 -16.19
N ALA A 327 5.31 10.10 -15.01
CA ALA A 327 5.13 8.69 -14.74
C ALA A 327 3.65 8.29 -14.88
N ALA A 328 3.37 7.12 -15.47
CA ALA A 328 2.02 6.58 -15.55
C ALA A 328 1.48 6.24 -14.13
N LEU A 329 0.16 6.27 -13.95
CA LEU A 329 -0.49 5.93 -12.68
C LEU A 329 -0.04 4.52 -12.22
N GLY A 330 0.42 4.39 -10.97
CA GLY A 330 0.96 3.14 -10.40
C GLY A 330 2.46 2.90 -10.58
N GLN A 331 3.19 3.79 -11.28
CA GLN A 331 4.67 3.76 -11.35
C GLN A 331 5.35 4.86 -10.52
N PHE A 332 4.57 5.70 -9.83
CA PHE A 332 5.08 6.78 -9.02
C PHE A 332 5.82 6.24 -7.79
N GLY A 333 7.05 6.67 -7.53
CA GLY A 333 7.88 6.21 -6.41
C GLY A 333 9.03 5.25 -6.77
N GLN A 334 9.31 5.01 -8.05
CA GLN A 334 10.58 4.37 -8.46
C GLN A 334 11.62 5.46 -8.72
N ASN A 335 12.65 5.52 -7.88
CA ASN A 335 13.73 6.49 -8.01
C ASN A 335 14.82 5.98 -8.96
N ASP A 336 15.59 6.92 -9.53
CA ASP A 336 16.74 6.64 -10.43
C ASP A 336 17.82 5.73 -9.81
N ASP A 337 17.85 5.63 -8.47
CA ASP A 337 18.76 4.76 -7.71
C ASP A 337 18.25 3.31 -7.58
N GLY A 338 17.07 3.02 -8.16
CA GLY A 338 16.41 1.72 -8.06
C GLY A 338 15.72 1.49 -6.71
N SER A 339 15.63 2.51 -5.85
CA SER A 339 14.83 2.45 -4.64
C SER A 339 13.34 2.56 -4.97
N ILE A 340 12.54 1.82 -4.20
CA ILE A 340 11.08 1.86 -4.31
C ILE A 340 10.54 2.55 -3.06
N GLU A 341 9.98 3.73 -3.26
CA GLU A 341 9.27 4.51 -2.25
C GLU A 341 7.87 3.94 -2.09
N THR A 342 7.61 3.37 -0.93
CA THR A 342 6.32 2.80 -0.52
C THR A 342 5.87 3.48 0.75
N HIS A 343 4.60 3.33 1.12
CA HIS A 343 4.12 3.89 2.38
C HIS A 343 3.44 2.80 3.19
N GLN A 344 3.64 2.87 4.50
CA GLN A 344 2.84 2.15 5.47
C GLN A 344 1.97 3.17 6.20
N TYR A 345 0.89 2.71 6.84
CA TYR A 345 0.12 3.57 7.71
C TYR A 345 -0.46 2.82 8.90
N SER A 346 -0.77 3.57 9.95
CA SER A 346 -1.67 3.15 11.01
C SER A 346 -2.96 3.97 10.95
N VAL A 347 -4.05 3.43 11.48
CA VAL A 347 -5.36 4.08 11.44
C VAL A 347 -6.03 4.06 12.80
N THR A 348 -6.73 5.15 13.12
CA THR A 348 -7.72 5.21 14.19
C THR A 348 -9.07 5.53 13.57
N SER A 349 -10.09 4.73 13.86
CA SER A 349 -11.45 4.94 13.35
C SER A 349 -12.35 5.54 14.44
N HIS A 350 -13.15 6.50 14.03
CA HIS A 350 -14.22 7.09 14.80
C HIS A 350 -15.50 7.07 13.97
N LYS A 351 -16.64 6.94 14.64
CA LYS A 351 -17.94 7.00 13.99
C LYS A 351 -18.92 7.69 14.93
N ARG A 352 -19.90 8.40 14.36
CA ARG A 352 -20.92 9.09 15.15
C ARG A 352 -22.20 9.31 14.35
N SER A 353 -23.33 9.34 15.06
CA SER A 353 -24.57 9.88 14.51
C SER A 353 -24.57 11.41 14.57
N LEU A 354 -25.04 12.04 13.50
CA LEU A 354 -25.18 13.49 13.40
C LEU A 354 -26.42 14.00 14.14
N SER A 355 -27.33 13.11 14.52
CA SER A 355 -28.45 13.42 15.42
C SER A 355 -27.98 13.71 16.87
N GLY A 356 -26.70 13.46 17.16
CA GLY A 356 -26.09 13.55 18.49
C GLY A 356 -26.50 12.39 19.39
N GLY A 357 -26.07 12.44 20.64
CA GLY A 357 -26.34 11.40 21.64
C GLY A 357 -25.07 10.85 22.27
N ASP A 358 -25.22 9.79 23.05
CA ASP A 358 -24.11 9.03 23.64
C ASP A 358 -23.89 7.70 22.91
N ASP A 359 -22.70 7.11 23.05
CA ASP A 359 -22.39 5.76 22.56
C ASP A 359 -22.75 4.69 23.60
N SER A 360 -23.83 4.89 24.37
CA SER A 360 -24.26 3.95 25.40
C SER A 360 -24.54 2.55 24.85
N ALA A 361 -25.03 2.46 23.60
CA ALA A 361 -25.24 1.21 22.88
C ALA A 361 -23.94 0.41 22.63
N GLU A 362 -22.79 1.08 22.57
CA GLU A 362 -21.47 0.46 22.41
C GLU A 362 -20.70 0.36 23.74
N GLY A 363 -21.35 0.65 24.87
CA GLY A 363 -20.76 0.61 26.20
C GLY A 363 -19.94 1.84 26.57
N HIS A 364 -20.06 2.93 25.80
CA HIS A 364 -19.29 4.17 25.94
C HIS A 364 -20.21 5.38 26.21
N ALA A 365 -20.97 5.34 27.31
CA ALA A 365 -21.89 6.42 27.69
C ALA A 365 -21.19 7.77 27.97
N GLU A 366 -19.88 7.75 28.23
CA GLU A 366 -19.05 8.94 28.40
C GLU A 366 -18.78 9.71 27.10
N ARG A 367 -18.99 9.08 25.94
CA ARG A 367 -18.75 9.69 24.63
C ARG A 367 -20.00 10.41 24.15
N LEU A 368 -20.02 11.72 24.33
CA LEU A 368 -21.10 12.59 23.86
C LEU A 368 -20.76 13.20 22.50
N HIS A 369 -21.65 13.00 21.53
CA HIS A 369 -21.51 13.54 20.17
C HIS A 369 -22.27 14.85 20.00
N SER A 370 -21.64 15.81 19.33
CA SER A 370 -22.30 17.05 18.93
C SER A 370 -23.33 16.79 17.82
N LYS A 371 -24.40 17.59 17.83
CA LYS A 371 -25.41 17.57 16.77
C LYS A 371 -24.89 18.29 15.52
N GLY A 372 -25.19 17.74 14.35
CA GLY A 372 -24.84 18.33 13.06
C GLY A 372 -23.51 17.85 12.49
N GLY A 373 -23.26 18.26 11.25
CA GLY A 373 -22.19 17.77 10.39
C GLY A 373 -22.72 17.27 9.06
N ILE A 374 -21.84 16.70 8.25
CA ILE A 374 -22.15 16.14 6.94
C ILE A 374 -22.09 14.61 7.04
N PRO A 375 -23.10 13.88 6.55
CA PRO A 375 -23.02 12.41 6.48
C PRO A 375 -22.00 12.03 5.42
N GLY A 376 -21.18 11.01 5.70
CA GLY A 376 -20.11 10.66 4.79
C GLY A 376 -18.99 9.86 5.43
N VAL A 377 -17.99 9.57 4.62
CA VAL A 377 -16.75 8.89 5.03
C VAL A 377 -15.58 9.83 4.82
N PHE A 378 -14.88 10.16 5.90
CA PHE A 378 -13.81 11.15 5.94
C PHE A 378 -12.49 10.48 6.28
N PHE A 379 -11.47 10.71 5.48
CA PHE A 379 -10.11 10.24 5.72
C PHE A 379 -9.20 11.45 5.94
N SER A 380 -8.78 11.64 7.19
CA SER A 380 -7.76 12.65 7.52
C SER A 380 -6.42 11.95 7.58
N TYR A 381 -5.44 12.41 6.80
CA TYR A 381 -4.14 11.79 6.76
C TYR A 381 -3.03 12.78 7.15
N ASP A 382 -2.08 12.26 7.92
CA ASP A 382 -0.92 13.00 8.40
C ASP A 382 0.35 12.17 8.11
N ILE A 383 1.41 12.84 7.65
CA ILE A 383 2.64 12.20 7.19
C ILE A 383 3.70 12.30 8.29
N SER A 384 4.34 11.18 8.59
CA SER A 384 5.44 11.11 9.55
C SER A 384 6.67 11.86 9.03
N PRO A 385 7.35 12.66 9.86
CA PRO A 385 8.64 13.25 9.51
C PRO A 385 9.79 12.22 9.51
N MET A 386 9.51 10.97 9.90
CA MET A 386 10.44 9.86 9.89
C MET A 386 10.13 8.89 8.76
N LYS A 387 11.18 8.41 8.10
CA LYS A 387 11.14 7.45 7.01
C LYS A 387 11.89 6.18 7.40
N VAL A 388 11.32 5.01 7.07
CA VAL A 388 11.98 3.71 7.27
C VAL A 388 12.71 3.34 5.98
N ILE A 389 14.00 3.06 6.04
CA ILE A 389 14.75 2.49 4.91
C ILE A 389 14.99 1.03 5.19
N ASN A 390 14.46 0.16 4.33
CA ASN A 390 14.75 -1.26 4.29
C ASN A 390 15.87 -1.49 3.29
N ARG A 391 17.10 -1.61 3.79
CA ARG A 391 18.25 -1.92 2.95
C ARG A 391 18.51 -3.42 2.95
N GLU A 392 18.60 -4.01 1.77
CA GLU A 392 19.15 -5.35 1.62
C GLU A 392 20.68 -5.32 1.75
N GLU A 393 21.21 -6.10 2.68
CA GLU A 393 22.64 -6.27 2.89
C GLU A 393 23.00 -7.76 2.93
N PRO A 394 24.24 -8.13 2.55
CA PRO A 394 24.67 -9.52 2.69
C PRO A 394 24.81 -9.83 4.18
N ALA A 395 24.31 -11.00 4.62
CA ALA A 395 24.36 -11.39 6.04
C ALA A 395 25.79 -11.43 6.60
N LYS A 396 26.76 -11.78 5.74
CA LYS A 396 28.18 -11.83 6.05
C LYS A 396 28.99 -11.14 4.96
N SER A 397 30.02 -10.40 5.38
CA SER A 397 31.04 -9.92 4.46
C SER A 397 31.90 -11.07 3.93
N PHE A 398 32.57 -10.88 2.80
CA PHE A 398 33.51 -11.87 2.26
C PHE A 398 34.63 -12.23 3.25
N ALA A 399 35.12 -11.23 4.00
CA ALA A 399 36.09 -11.46 5.06
C ALA A 399 35.50 -12.32 6.18
N GLY A 400 34.24 -12.08 6.58
CA GLY A 400 33.52 -12.89 7.57
C GLY A 400 33.32 -14.35 7.12
N PHE A 401 33.06 -14.57 5.83
CA PHE A 401 32.99 -15.92 5.27
C PHE A 401 34.36 -16.63 5.32
N LEU A 402 35.44 -15.94 4.93
CA LEU A 402 36.78 -16.53 4.94
C LEU A 402 37.25 -16.86 6.36
N THR A 403 37.00 -15.99 7.33
CA THR A 403 37.31 -16.25 8.74
C THR A 403 36.47 -17.41 9.27
N GLY A 404 35.19 -17.50 8.91
CA GLY A 404 34.33 -18.64 9.20
C GLY A 404 34.86 -19.96 8.64
N LEU A 405 35.29 -19.99 7.38
CA LEU A 405 35.87 -21.18 6.75
C LEU A 405 37.17 -21.63 7.43
N CYS A 406 38.06 -20.69 7.76
CA CYS A 406 39.28 -20.98 8.52
C CYS A 406 38.95 -21.52 9.92
N ALA A 407 37.94 -20.98 10.60
CA ALA A 407 37.49 -21.46 11.90
C ALA A 407 36.89 -22.88 11.81
N VAL A 408 36.11 -23.20 10.77
CA VAL A 408 35.58 -24.55 10.52
C VAL A 408 36.72 -25.54 10.33
N LEU A 409 37.71 -25.22 9.49
CA LEU A 409 38.87 -26.09 9.24
C LEU A 409 39.72 -26.28 10.50
N GLY A 410 40.05 -25.20 11.21
CA GLY A 410 40.85 -25.27 12.43
C GLY A 410 40.12 -25.97 13.58
N GLY A 411 38.84 -25.67 13.78
CA GLY A 411 38.02 -26.24 14.85
C GLY A 411 37.78 -27.74 14.67
N THR A 412 37.47 -28.18 13.45
CA THR A 412 37.29 -29.62 13.18
C THR A 412 38.58 -30.40 13.34
N LEU A 413 39.73 -29.90 12.86
CA LEU A 413 41.02 -30.58 13.00
C LEU A 413 41.49 -30.69 14.46
N THR A 414 41.29 -29.64 15.25
CA THR A 414 41.65 -29.66 16.69
C THR A 414 40.79 -30.65 17.48
N VAL A 415 39.49 -30.70 17.23
CA VAL A 415 38.58 -31.68 17.85
C VAL A 415 38.90 -33.10 17.38
N ALA A 416 39.15 -33.29 16.08
CA ALA A 416 39.53 -34.60 15.53
C ALA A 416 40.81 -35.14 16.15
N ALA A 417 41.83 -34.30 16.34
CA ALA A 417 43.09 -34.67 16.98
C ALA A 417 42.90 -35.05 18.46
N ALA A 418 42.04 -34.33 19.19
CA ALA A 418 41.72 -34.66 20.57
C ALA A 418 40.99 -36.01 20.68
N VAL A 419 40.02 -36.26 19.78
CA VAL A 419 39.29 -37.53 19.72
C VAL A 419 40.22 -38.70 19.34
N ASP A 420 41.07 -38.54 18.32
CA ASP A 420 42.00 -39.59 17.92
C ASP A 420 42.97 -39.95 19.05
N ARG A 421 43.52 -38.94 19.73
CA ARG A 421 44.39 -39.15 20.90
C ARG A 421 43.68 -39.89 22.03
N PHE A 422 42.44 -39.51 22.34
CA PHE A 422 41.63 -40.17 23.36
C PHE A 422 41.33 -41.63 23.01
N VAL A 423 40.94 -41.90 21.75
CA VAL A 423 40.66 -43.26 21.26
C VAL A 423 41.93 -44.11 21.27
N PHE A 424 43.07 -43.56 20.86
CA PHE A 424 44.34 -44.28 20.83
C PHE A 424 44.86 -44.63 22.24
N GLU A 425 44.89 -43.66 23.16
CA GLU A 425 45.28 -43.88 24.56
C GLU A 425 44.30 -44.83 25.28
N GLY A 426 42.99 -44.69 25.02
CA GLY A 426 41.97 -45.59 25.52
C GLY A 426 42.16 -47.04 25.04
N ALA A 427 42.36 -47.24 23.74
CA ALA A 427 42.55 -48.57 23.15
C ALA A 427 43.84 -49.25 23.63
N THR A 428 44.94 -48.50 23.80
CA THR A 428 46.20 -49.02 24.34
C THR A 428 46.07 -49.38 25.83
N ARG A 429 45.38 -48.55 26.63
CA ARG A 429 45.12 -48.85 28.04
C ARG A 429 44.20 -50.07 28.22
N LEU A 430 43.17 -50.21 27.39
CA LEU A 430 42.26 -51.36 27.41
C LEU A 430 42.98 -52.67 27.04
N LYS A 431 43.85 -52.64 26.02
CA LYS A 431 44.72 -53.79 25.68
C LYS A 431 45.63 -54.16 26.85
N LYS A 432 46.19 -53.18 27.54
CA LYS A 432 47.08 -53.40 28.70
C LYS A 432 46.35 -53.95 29.94
N LEU A 433 45.07 -53.63 30.11
CA LEU A 433 44.22 -54.21 31.15
C LEU A 433 43.84 -55.66 30.80
N ARG A 434 43.40 -55.92 29.55
CA ARG A 434 43.11 -57.28 29.08
C ARG A 434 44.30 -58.23 29.10
N SER A 435 45.52 -57.72 28.89
CA SER A 435 46.74 -58.54 28.99
C SER A 435 47.20 -58.81 30.43
N LYS A 436 46.54 -58.20 31.44
CA LYS A 436 46.79 -58.45 32.86
C LYS A 436 45.81 -59.46 33.47
N ASP A 437 44.66 -59.67 32.81
CA ASP A 437 43.61 -60.62 33.22
C ASP A 437 43.75 -62.00 32.51
N GLN A 438 44.75 -62.17 31.64
CA GLN A 438 45.26 -63.46 31.13
C GLN A 438 46.60 -63.75 31.78
#